data_AF-A0A496VDF3-F1
#
_entry.id   AF-A0A496VDF3-F1
#
_cell.length_a   1.000
_cell.length_b   1.000
_cell.length_c   1.000
_cell.angle_alpha   90.00
_cell.angle_beta   90.00
_cell.angle_gamma   90.00
#
_symmetry.space_group_name_H-M   'P 1'
#
loop_
_entity.id
_entity.type
_entity.pdbx_description
1 polymer ?
#
loop_
_entity_poly.entity_id
_entity_poly.type
_entity_poly.pdbx_seq_one_letter_code
_entity_poly.pdbx_strand_id
1 'polypeptide(L)'
;MGRNDVIFFYYGGHGGNSDKGTGWPFMNLRGGRLEIKTVFGMLKSKKPRFFLVIADTCNNFGGRFSITESRGGQGGSTSLADNYRQLFLNYRGYIVASSSEPGQYSWGNNQDGGFFTYGFLKSLNQELASHKQPNWYTIMKRAEAPIDLPNGMRQTPQTVVKIEPVASWMNSPQPDSCYYFYKPGGVLCCRSPSETTCDDQTSRDECSYYFMKPGGVLCCRRPTGVTCEQ
;
A
#
# COMPACT_ATOMS: atom_id res chain seq x y z
N MET A 1 2.92 -4.03 14.90
CA MET A 1 1.84 -3.50 14.05
C MET A 1 0.65 -3.26 14.94
N GLY A 2 0.20 -2.03 15.03
CA GLY A 2 -0.98 -1.61 15.76
C GLY A 2 -2.26 -1.90 14.98
N ARG A 3 -3.38 -1.97 15.69
CA ARG A 3 -4.72 -2.24 15.13
C ARG A 3 -5.24 -1.12 14.22
N ASN A 4 -4.57 0.05 14.22
CA ASN A 4 -4.91 1.22 13.41
C ASN A 4 -3.98 1.40 12.20
N ASP A 5 -2.96 0.54 12.08
CA ASP A 5 -1.96 0.61 11.01
C ASP A 5 -2.58 0.37 9.64
N VAL A 6 -1.99 1.04 8.65
CA VAL A 6 -2.21 0.81 7.23
C VAL A 6 -0.94 0.25 6.64
N ILE A 7 -1.06 -0.81 5.83
CA ILE A 7 0.10 -1.45 5.21
C ILE A 7 -0.10 -1.49 3.70
N PHE A 8 0.89 -1.00 2.97
CA PHE A 8 0.95 -1.15 1.53
C PHE A 8 2.17 -2.02 1.21
N PHE A 9 1.93 -3.23 0.71
CA PHE A 9 2.96 -4.12 0.20
C PHE A 9 2.84 -4.17 -1.32
N TYR A 10 3.95 -3.87 -2.00
CA TYR A 10 4.04 -3.91 -3.44
C TYR A 10 5.30 -4.65 -3.86
N TYR A 11 5.14 -5.53 -4.84
CA TYR A 11 6.23 -6.20 -5.53
C TYR A 11 6.05 -6.04 -7.03
N GLY A 12 7.09 -5.57 -7.71
CA GLY A 12 7.19 -5.58 -9.17
C GLY A 12 8.46 -6.32 -9.57
N GLY A 13 8.35 -7.34 -10.40
CA GLY A 13 9.50 -8.15 -10.78
C GLY A 13 9.13 -9.51 -11.35
N HIS A 14 10.10 -10.42 -11.37
CA HIS A 14 9.88 -11.78 -11.87
C HIS A 14 9.12 -12.65 -10.89
N GLY A 15 8.41 -13.61 -11.43
CA GLY A 15 7.53 -14.49 -10.67
C GLY A 15 6.89 -15.49 -11.61
N GLY A 16 5.98 -16.26 -11.06
CA GLY A 16 5.25 -17.27 -11.81
C GLY A 16 4.26 -17.94 -10.89
N ASN A 17 3.71 -19.06 -11.36
CA ASN A 17 2.87 -19.91 -10.53
C ASN A 17 3.46 -21.30 -10.39
N SER A 18 3.76 -21.69 -9.15
CA SER A 18 4.32 -22.99 -8.77
C SER A 18 3.30 -24.12 -8.97
N ASP A 19 2.02 -23.83 -8.76
CA ASP A 19 0.95 -24.81 -8.65
C ASP A 19 -0.34 -24.28 -9.28
N LYS A 20 -0.94 -25.05 -10.19
CA LYS A 20 -2.27 -24.74 -10.76
C LYS A 20 -3.37 -24.49 -9.70
N GLY A 21 -3.12 -24.83 -8.43
CA GLY A 21 -4.09 -24.78 -7.33
C GLY A 21 -4.06 -23.56 -6.41
N THR A 22 -3.02 -22.71 -6.36
CA THR A 22 -3.00 -21.58 -5.39
C THR A 22 -3.77 -20.36 -5.88
N GLY A 23 -3.88 -20.18 -7.20
CA GLY A 23 -4.47 -19.02 -7.86
C GLY A 23 -3.61 -17.74 -7.81
N TRP A 24 -2.54 -17.70 -7.01
CA TRP A 24 -1.72 -16.50 -6.80
C TRP A 24 -0.26 -16.76 -7.17
N PRO A 25 0.47 -15.75 -7.66
CA PRO A 25 1.86 -15.94 -8.06
C PRO A 25 2.82 -15.97 -6.86
N PHE A 26 4.00 -16.54 -7.09
CA PHE A 26 5.18 -16.30 -6.28
C PHE A 26 5.98 -15.12 -6.82
N MET A 27 6.75 -14.50 -5.93
CA MET A 27 7.73 -13.47 -6.22
C MET A 27 9.14 -14.10 -6.22
N ASN A 28 9.94 -13.83 -7.24
CA ASN A 28 11.36 -14.20 -7.24
C ASN A 28 12.16 -13.15 -6.46
N LEU A 29 12.76 -13.58 -5.36
CA LEU A 29 13.66 -12.77 -4.54
C LEU A 29 15.07 -13.35 -4.64
N ARG A 30 16.09 -12.56 -4.30
CA ARG A 30 17.49 -13.01 -4.30
C ARG A 30 17.73 -14.27 -3.46
N GLY A 31 16.96 -14.43 -2.38
CA GLY A 31 17.04 -15.58 -1.45
C GLY A 31 16.09 -16.74 -1.78
N GLY A 32 15.38 -16.70 -2.92
CA GLY A 32 14.43 -17.75 -3.31
C GLY A 32 13.06 -17.20 -3.67
N ARG A 33 12.06 -18.09 -3.71
CA ARG A 33 10.68 -17.76 -4.06
C ARG A 33 9.87 -17.47 -2.81
N LEU A 34 9.01 -16.46 -2.88
CA LEU A 34 8.04 -16.15 -1.83
C LEU A 34 6.64 -16.01 -2.42
N GLU A 35 5.75 -16.93 -2.03
CA GLU A 35 4.34 -16.91 -2.44
C GLU A 35 3.64 -15.64 -1.91
N ILE A 36 2.86 -14.95 -2.75
CA ILE A 36 2.09 -13.78 -2.28
C ILE A 36 1.12 -14.17 -1.15
N LYS A 37 0.58 -15.40 -1.21
CA LYS A 37 -0.30 -15.95 -0.19
C LYS A 37 0.37 -15.96 1.20
N THR A 38 1.68 -16.18 1.25
CA THR A 38 2.45 -16.14 2.51
C THR A 38 2.52 -14.72 3.05
N VAL A 39 2.79 -13.71 2.20
CA VAL A 39 2.74 -12.29 2.61
C VAL A 39 1.35 -11.91 3.10
N PHE A 40 0.32 -12.25 2.35
CA PHE A 40 -1.08 -12.03 2.73
C PHE A 40 -1.40 -12.66 4.10
N GLY A 41 -1.03 -13.92 4.32
CA GLY A 41 -1.26 -14.63 5.57
C GLY A 41 -0.54 -13.97 6.76
N MET A 42 0.72 -13.58 6.56
CA MET A 42 1.50 -12.86 7.58
C MET A 42 0.84 -11.53 7.96
N LEU A 43 0.46 -10.70 6.97
CA LEU A 43 -0.17 -9.42 7.24
C LEU A 43 -1.54 -9.58 7.92
N LYS A 44 -2.36 -10.53 7.44
CA LYS A 44 -3.65 -10.85 8.05
C LYS A 44 -3.52 -11.27 9.51
N SER A 45 -2.50 -12.07 9.85
CA SER A 45 -2.26 -12.52 11.23
C SER A 45 -1.90 -11.38 12.19
N LYS A 46 -1.28 -10.30 11.69
CA LYS A 46 -0.90 -9.11 12.45
C LYS A 46 -2.07 -8.15 12.69
N LYS A 47 -3.22 -8.38 12.05
CA LYS A 47 -4.46 -7.62 12.24
C LYS A 47 -4.30 -6.08 12.13
N PRO A 48 -3.64 -5.55 11.07
CA PRO A 48 -3.70 -4.12 10.78
C PRO A 48 -5.15 -3.69 10.51
N ARG A 49 -5.43 -2.39 10.56
CA ARG A 49 -6.76 -1.89 10.19
C ARG A 49 -7.03 -2.18 8.72
N PHE A 50 -6.10 -1.77 7.86
CA PHE A 50 -6.21 -1.90 6.42
C PHE A 50 -4.88 -2.36 5.83
N PHE A 51 -4.90 -3.27 4.86
CA PHE A 51 -3.71 -3.56 4.08
C PHE A 51 -4.00 -3.86 2.62
N LEU A 52 -3.06 -3.48 1.76
CA LEU A 52 -3.09 -3.72 0.33
C LEU A 52 -1.82 -4.49 -0.06
N VAL A 53 -1.99 -5.62 -0.74
CA VAL A 53 -0.92 -6.45 -1.30
C VAL A 53 -1.03 -6.46 -2.81
N ILE A 54 0.03 -6.04 -3.50
CA ILE A 54 0.11 -6.07 -4.97
C ILE A 54 1.34 -6.87 -5.38
N ALA A 55 1.18 -7.83 -6.31
CA ALA A 55 2.29 -8.29 -7.15
C ALA A 55 2.01 -7.99 -8.62
N ASP A 56 2.86 -7.14 -9.19
CA ASP A 56 3.01 -7.01 -10.62
C ASP A 56 4.09 -7.99 -11.11
N THR A 57 3.64 -9.21 -11.41
CA THR A 57 4.50 -10.31 -11.82
C THR A 57 3.73 -11.35 -12.61
N CYS A 58 4.44 -12.20 -13.36
CA CYS A 58 3.81 -13.28 -14.11
C CYS A 58 3.13 -14.28 -13.16
N ASN A 59 2.01 -14.83 -13.60
CA ASN A 59 1.29 -15.90 -12.92
C ASN A 59 1.21 -17.14 -13.83
N ASN A 60 2.17 -17.27 -14.75
CA ASN A 60 2.23 -18.33 -15.75
C ASN A 60 2.73 -19.65 -15.16
N PHE A 61 2.27 -20.75 -15.75
CA PHE A 61 2.73 -22.09 -15.37
C PHE A 61 4.03 -22.39 -16.12
N GLY A 62 5.11 -22.68 -15.38
CA GLY A 62 6.41 -23.04 -15.95
C GLY A 62 7.40 -21.87 -16.04
N GLY A 63 8.65 -22.13 -15.66
CA GLY A 63 9.69 -21.13 -15.40
C GLY A 63 10.28 -20.40 -16.60
N ARG A 64 9.53 -20.20 -17.69
CA ARG A 64 9.93 -19.26 -18.75
C ARG A 64 9.55 -17.86 -18.27
N PHE A 65 10.53 -17.13 -17.76
CA PHE A 65 10.35 -15.76 -17.32
C PHE A 65 10.47 -14.82 -18.53
N SER A 66 9.50 -13.93 -18.71
CA SER A 66 9.67 -12.81 -19.63
C SER A 66 10.61 -11.79 -18.98
N ILE A 67 11.62 -11.34 -19.73
CA ILE A 67 12.51 -10.25 -19.32
C ILE A 67 11.83 -8.95 -19.73
N THR A 68 11.06 -8.37 -18.83
CA THR A 68 10.58 -7.00 -18.96
C THR A 68 11.13 -6.20 -17.78
N GLU A 69 12.00 -5.22 -18.08
CA GLU A 69 12.42 -4.24 -17.08
C GLU A 69 11.19 -3.41 -16.70
N SER A 70 10.77 -3.50 -15.44
CA SER A 70 9.72 -2.62 -14.92
C SER A 70 10.37 -1.33 -14.41
N ARG A 71 10.25 -0.24 -15.17
CA ARG A 71 10.60 1.11 -14.72
C ARG A 71 9.32 1.88 -14.38
N GLY A 72 9.32 2.62 -13.28
CA GLY A 72 8.12 3.33 -12.80
C GLY A 72 7.63 4.39 -13.77
N GLY A 73 6.32 4.40 -14.05
CA GLY A 73 5.67 5.41 -14.88
C GLY A 73 5.67 6.82 -14.26
N GLN A 74 5.47 7.83 -15.10
CA GLN A 74 5.37 9.23 -14.69
C GLN A 74 4.12 9.48 -13.83
N GLY A 75 4.32 10.09 -12.65
CA GLY A 75 3.24 10.47 -11.74
C GLY A 75 2.38 11.61 -12.30
N GLY A 76 1.06 11.52 -12.14
CA GLY A 76 0.11 12.51 -12.65
C GLY A 76 -0.78 13.11 -11.55
N SER A 77 -1.14 14.39 -11.79
CA SER A 77 -2.15 15.22 -11.11
C SER A 77 -1.89 15.65 -9.66
N THR A 78 -2.31 16.87 -9.32
CA THR A 78 -2.31 17.42 -7.96
C THR A 78 -3.35 16.69 -7.11
N SER A 79 -2.92 15.70 -6.36
CA SER A 79 -3.76 14.96 -5.42
C SER A 79 -4.29 15.86 -4.30
N LEU A 80 -5.56 15.72 -3.93
CA LEU A 80 -6.10 16.33 -2.72
C LEU A 80 -5.67 15.51 -1.50
N ALA A 81 -5.00 16.14 -0.52
CA ALA A 81 -4.49 15.45 0.67
C ALA A 81 -5.59 14.69 1.45
N ASP A 82 -6.82 15.21 1.44
CA ASP A 82 -7.95 14.57 2.11
C ASP A 82 -8.45 13.32 1.38
N ASN A 83 -8.22 13.21 0.07
CA ASN A 83 -8.55 12.00 -0.68
C ASN A 83 -7.63 10.84 -0.31
N TYR A 84 -6.35 11.11 -0.05
CA TYR A 84 -5.45 10.10 0.54
C TYR A 84 -5.93 9.68 1.93
N ARG A 85 -6.30 10.64 2.79
CA ARG A 85 -6.84 10.31 4.12
C ARG A 85 -8.09 9.44 4.01
N GLN A 86 -9.00 9.75 3.10
CA GLN A 86 -10.21 8.97 2.90
C GLN A 86 -9.91 7.53 2.46
N LEU A 87 -9.02 7.34 1.47
CA LEU A 87 -8.67 6.00 1.00
C LEU A 87 -7.94 5.17 2.08
N PHE A 88 -6.98 5.75 2.80
CA PHE A 88 -6.12 4.96 3.68
C PHE A 88 -6.60 4.92 5.14
N LEU A 89 -7.33 5.94 5.61
CA LEU A 89 -7.78 6.02 7.01
C LEU A 89 -9.22 5.55 7.23
N ASN A 90 -10.08 5.60 6.21
CA ASN A 90 -11.51 5.33 6.39
C ASN A 90 -11.95 3.93 5.96
N TYR A 91 -11.01 3.01 5.72
CA TYR A 91 -11.31 1.61 5.43
C TYR A 91 -10.69 0.66 6.47
N ARG A 92 -11.34 -0.46 6.70
CA ARG A 92 -10.82 -1.66 7.38
C ARG A 92 -10.84 -2.82 6.39
N GLY A 93 -9.96 -3.80 6.59
CA GLY A 93 -9.95 -5.04 5.83
C GLY A 93 -8.73 -5.12 4.93
N TYR A 94 -8.89 -5.70 3.74
CA TYR A 94 -7.77 -5.92 2.85
C TYR A 94 -8.12 -5.92 1.38
N ILE A 95 -7.10 -5.61 0.59
CA ILE A 95 -7.10 -5.80 -0.85
C ILE A 95 -5.89 -6.65 -1.21
N VAL A 96 -6.08 -7.64 -2.07
CA VAL A 96 -4.99 -8.39 -2.69
C VAL A 96 -5.17 -8.31 -4.19
N ALA A 97 -4.11 -7.99 -4.93
CA ALA A 97 -4.14 -7.91 -6.38
C ALA A 97 -2.89 -8.52 -7.00
N SER A 98 -3.08 -9.08 -8.18
CA SER A 98 -2.00 -9.53 -9.05
C SER A 98 -2.26 -9.04 -10.46
N SER A 99 -1.19 -8.69 -11.16
CA SER A 99 -1.26 -8.19 -12.53
C SER A 99 -1.73 -9.21 -13.56
N SER A 100 -1.72 -10.50 -13.24
CA SER A 100 -2.13 -11.57 -14.13
C SER A 100 -2.85 -12.70 -13.38
N GLU A 101 -3.90 -13.24 -13.97
CA GLU A 101 -4.60 -14.44 -13.51
C GLU A 101 -3.75 -15.72 -13.77
N PRO A 102 -4.06 -16.85 -13.12
CA PRO A 102 -3.31 -18.09 -13.28
C PRO A 102 -3.17 -18.51 -14.75
N GLY A 103 -1.94 -18.81 -15.15
CA GLY A 103 -1.59 -19.21 -16.51
C GLY A 103 -1.14 -18.06 -17.41
N GLN A 104 -1.25 -16.80 -16.99
CA GLN A 104 -0.90 -15.65 -17.82
C GLN A 104 0.43 -14.99 -17.44
N TYR A 105 1.05 -14.34 -18.43
CA TYR A 105 2.20 -13.48 -18.24
C TYR A 105 1.78 -12.10 -17.73
N SER A 106 2.69 -11.41 -17.03
CA SER A 106 2.59 -9.96 -16.78
C SER A 106 3.51 -9.21 -17.73
N TRP A 107 2.97 -8.20 -18.39
CA TRP A 107 3.64 -7.42 -19.41
C TRP A 107 3.88 -5.99 -18.95
N GLY A 108 4.86 -5.39 -19.60
CA GLY A 108 5.23 -4.00 -19.42
C GLY A 108 6.16 -3.55 -20.52
N ASN A 109 6.47 -2.26 -20.53
CA ASN A 109 7.44 -1.67 -21.45
C ASN A 109 8.36 -0.70 -20.69
N ASN A 110 9.38 -0.17 -21.37
CA ASN A 110 10.35 0.75 -20.76
C ASN A 110 9.78 2.15 -20.47
N GLN A 111 8.61 2.49 -21.01
CA GLN A 111 7.98 3.81 -20.90
C GLN A 111 7.02 3.90 -19.71
N ASP A 112 6.16 2.89 -19.56
CA ASP A 112 5.04 2.85 -18.62
C ASP A 112 5.31 1.91 -17.44
N GLY A 113 6.31 1.01 -17.56
CA GLY A 113 6.56 -0.07 -16.63
C GLY A 113 5.57 -1.22 -16.81
N GLY A 114 5.30 -1.96 -15.74
CA GLY A 114 4.26 -2.98 -15.71
C GLY A 114 2.88 -2.38 -16.02
N PHE A 115 2.18 -2.93 -17.02
CA PHE A 115 0.92 -2.36 -17.50
C PHE A 115 -0.18 -2.37 -16.45
N PHE A 116 -0.20 -3.38 -15.57
CA PHE A 116 -1.11 -3.40 -14.44
C PHE A 116 -0.81 -2.27 -13.46
N THR A 117 0.44 -2.11 -13.04
CA THR A 117 0.83 -1.01 -12.14
C THR A 117 0.50 0.35 -12.74
N TYR A 118 0.74 0.53 -14.05
CA TYR A 118 0.34 1.74 -14.76
C TYR A 118 -1.18 1.97 -14.68
N GLY A 119 -1.99 0.96 -15.00
CA GLY A 119 -3.46 1.03 -14.91
C GLY A 119 -3.96 1.33 -13.50
N PHE A 120 -3.37 0.68 -12.49
CA PHE A 120 -3.65 0.92 -11.08
C PHE A 120 -3.34 2.36 -10.67
N LEU A 121 -2.14 2.86 -10.97
CA LEU A 121 -1.72 4.22 -10.63
C LEU A 121 -2.57 5.27 -11.37
N LYS A 122 -2.88 5.03 -12.65
CA LYS A 122 -3.80 5.89 -13.41
C LYS A 122 -5.16 5.97 -12.73
N SER A 123 -5.72 4.84 -12.31
CA SER A 123 -7.00 4.81 -11.61
C SER A 123 -6.94 5.46 -10.23
N LEU A 124 -5.87 5.23 -9.47
CA LEU A 124 -5.65 5.85 -8.16
C LEU A 124 -5.56 7.37 -8.31
N ASN A 125 -4.76 7.87 -9.24
CA ASN A 125 -4.59 9.31 -9.48
C ASN A 125 -5.87 9.98 -9.96
N GLN A 126 -6.69 9.30 -10.78
CA GLN A 126 -8.01 9.79 -11.17
C GLN A 126 -8.95 9.97 -9.97
N GLU A 127 -8.96 9.00 -9.04
CA GLU A 127 -9.80 9.11 -7.84
C GLU A 127 -9.24 10.15 -6.86
N LEU A 128 -7.92 10.25 -6.71
CA LEU A 128 -7.27 11.26 -5.86
C LEU A 128 -7.44 12.69 -6.35
N ALA A 129 -7.58 12.89 -7.66
CA ALA A 129 -7.85 14.20 -8.27
C ALA A 129 -9.35 14.53 -8.34
N SER A 130 -10.23 13.58 -8.02
CA SER A 130 -11.67 13.77 -8.05
C SER A 130 -12.14 14.65 -6.89
N HIS A 131 -13.06 15.58 -7.15
CA HIS A 131 -13.79 16.31 -6.10
C HIS A 131 -14.91 15.48 -5.45
N LYS A 132 -15.10 14.22 -5.89
CA LYS A 132 -16.00 13.24 -5.26
C LYS A 132 -15.23 12.46 -4.19
N GLN A 133 -15.96 11.75 -3.32
CA GLN A 133 -15.37 10.85 -2.33
C GLN A 133 -14.63 9.68 -3.03
N PRO A 134 -13.29 9.59 -2.95
CA PRO A 134 -12.53 8.50 -3.57
C PRO A 134 -12.88 7.15 -2.97
N ASN A 135 -12.84 6.11 -3.80
CA ASN A 135 -13.29 4.78 -3.42
C ASN A 135 -12.39 3.66 -3.97
N TRP A 136 -11.88 2.81 -3.08
CA TRP A 136 -11.10 1.63 -3.45
C TRP A 136 -11.83 0.67 -4.38
N TYR A 137 -13.15 0.50 -4.25
CA TYR A 137 -13.93 -0.33 -5.17
C TYR A 137 -13.82 0.19 -6.62
N THR A 138 -13.89 1.51 -6.80
CA THR A 138 -13.73 2.14 -8.12
C THR A 138 -12.30 1.96 -8.63
N ILE A 139 -11.30 2.17 -7.77
CA ILE A 139 -9.88 2.02 -8.13
C ILE A 139 -9.60 0.60 -8.63
N MET A 140 -9.98 -0.40 -7.83
CA MET A 140 -9.69 -1.80 -8.15
C MET A 140 -10.50 -2.28 -9.34
N LYS A 141 -11.76 -1.85 -9.50
CA LYS A 141 -12.57 -2.19 -10.68
C LYS A 141 -11.95 -1.68 -11.99
N ARG A 142 -11.37 -0.48 -12.00
CA ARG A 142 -10.66 0.03 -13.18
C ARG A 142 -9.32 -0.68 -13.38
N ALA A 143 -8.61 -0.98 -12.30
CA ALA A 143 -7.32 -1.68 -12.35
C ALA A 143 -7.44 -3.15 -12.76
N GLU A 144 -8.59 -3.79 -12.53
CA GLU A 144 -8.89 -5.18 -12.91
C GLU A 144 -9.32 -5.34 -14.38
N ALA A 145 -9.50 -4.24 -15.11
CA ALA A 145 -9.88 -4.30 -16.51
C ALA A 145 -8.82 -5.07 -17.34
N PRO A 146 -9.24 -5.94 -18.28
CA PRO A 146 -8.32 -6.62 -19.17
C PRO A 146 -7.44 -5.65 -19.97
N ILE A 147 -6.19 -6.02 -20.15
CA ILE A 147 -5.17 -5.28 -20.89
C ILE A 147 -4.91 -6.04 -22.19
N ASP A 148 -5.33 -5.45 -23.31
CA ASP A 148 -5.10 -5.99 -24.64
C ASP A 148 -3.76 -5.48 -25.20
N LEU A 149 -2.91 -6.40 -25.65
CA LEU A 149 -1.59 -6.10 -26.19
C LEU A 149 -1.63 -6.01 -27.72
N PRO A 150 -0.75 -5.21 -28.37
CA PRO A 150 -0.72 -5.05 -29.83
C PRO A 150 -0.55 -6.33 -30.64
N ASN A 151 0.02 -7.37 -30.04
CA ASN A 151 0.23 -8.67 -30.67
C ASN A 151 -0.95 -9.66 -30.48
N GLY A 152 -2.10 -9.17 -30.01
CA GLY A 152 -3.31 -9.98 -29.80
C GLY A 152 -3.29 -10.80 -28.50
N MET A 153 -2.24 -10.70 -27.68
CA MET A 153 -2.26 -11.28 -26.34
C MET A 153 -3.13 -10.45 -25.41
N ARG A 154 -3.64 -11.09 -24.36
CA ARG A 154 -4.41 -10.44 -23.29
C ARG A 154 -3.77 -10.75 -21.95
N GLN A 155 -3.69 -9.73 -21.10
CA GLN A 155 -3.37 -9.83 -19.69
C GLN A 155 -4.61 -9.45 -18.88
N THR A 156 -5.05 -10.33 -17.99
CA THR A 156 -6.21 -10.16 -17.13
C THR A 156 -5.72 -10.07 -15.70
N PRO A 157 -5.71 -8.89 -15.07
CA PRO A 157 -5.43 -8.77 -13.65
C PRO A 157 -6.49 -9.46 -12.80
N GLN A 158 -6.12 -9.84 -11.58
CA GLN A 158 -7.05 -10.46 -10.62
C GLN A 158 -7.00 -9.72 -9.29
N THR A 159 -8.16 -9.48 -8.69
CA THR A 159 -8.26 -8.76 -7.41
C THR A 159 -9.20 -9.43 -6.43
N VAL A 160 -8.93 -9.26 -5.14
CA VAL A 160 -9.83 -9.57 -4.04
C VAL A 160 -9.92 -8.35 -3.16
N VAL A 161 -11.11 -7.74 -3.11
CA VAL A 161 -11.42 -6.56 -2.30
C VAL A 161 -12.35 -6.97 -1.17
N LYS A 162 -11.83 -7.01 0.06
CA LYS A 162 -12.61 -7.28 1.28
C LYS A 162 -12.40 -6.15 2.27
N ILE A 163 -13.06 -5.02 2.01
CA ILE A 163 -12.95 -3.81 2.81
C ILE A 163 -14.30 -3.30 3.27
N GLU A 164 -14.32 -2.61 4.40
CA GLU A 164 -15.50 -1.98 4.97
C GLU A 164 -15.15 -0.54 5.40
N PRO A 165 -16.04 0.43 5.22
CA PRO A 165 -15.84 1.77 5.76
C PRO A 165 -15.73 1.75 7.29
N VAL A 166 -14.80 2.51 7.86
CA VAL A 166 -14.62 2.61 9.32
C VAL A 166 -15.78 3.34 9.99
N ALA A 167 -16.62 4.08 9.24
CA ALA A 167 -17.80 4.75 9.76
C ALA A 167 -18.82 3.81 10.45
N SER A 168 -18.77 2.49 10.17
CA SER A 168 -19.57 1.48 10.90
C SER A 168 -19.10 1.22 12.34
N TRP A 169 -17.93 1.75 12.75
CA TRP A 169 -17.33 1.59 14.08
C TRP A 169 -17.42 2.85 14.95
N MET A 170 -17.89 3.98 14.42
CA MET A 170 -18.06 5.22 15.21
C MET A 170 -19.19 5.13 16.26
N ASN A 171 -19.99 4.06 16.23
CA ASN A 171 -21.02 3.78 17.25
C ASN A 171 -20.55 2.84 18.37
N SER A 172 -19.26 2.49 18.43
CA SER A 172 -18.69 1.71 19.54
C SER A 172 -17.61 2.52 20.25
N PRO A 173 -17.67 2.71 21.58
CA PRO A 173 -16.63 3.41 22.31
C PRO A 173 -15.30 2.66 22.13
N GLN A 174 -14.37 3.25 21.38
CA GLN A 174 -12.97 2.82 21.37
C GLN A 174 -12.20 3.66 22.40
N PRO A 175 -11.26 3.06 23.16
CA PRO A 175 -10.43 3.80 24.08
C PRO A 175 -9.58 4.81 23.31
N ASP A 176 -9.60 6.06 23.79
CA ASP A 176 -9.01 7.29 23.25
C ASP A 176 -7.82 7.08 22.30
N SER A 177 -8.09 6.96 21.00
CA SER A 177 -7.04 6.94 19.98
C SER A 177 -6.90 8.33 19.36
N CYS A 178 -5.77 8.99 19.59
CA CYS A 178 -5.45 10.23 18.88
C CYS A 178 -4.57 10.00 17.66
N TYR A 179 -4.78 10.82 16.64
CA TYR A 179 -3.98 10.91 15.42
C TYR A 179 -2.80 11.85 15.64
N TYR A 180 -1.57 11.35 15.49
CA TYR A 180 -0.35 12.15 15.65
C TYR A 180 0.06 12.84 14.34
N PHE A 181 0.47 14.10 14.40
CA PHE A 181 1.00 14.87 13.27
C PHE A 181 1.99 15.95 13.72
N TYR A 182 2.86 16.38 12.82
CA TYR A 182 3.79 17.49 13.07
C TYR A 182 3.29 18.80 12.49
N LYS A 183 3.36 19.89 13.27
CA LYS A 183 3.19 21.26 12.78
C LYS A 183 4.52 21.79 12.19
N PRO A 184 4.48 22.86 11.37
CA PRO A 184 5.68 23.61 11.01
C PRO A 184 6.48 23.96 12.28
N GLY A 185 7.78 23.66 12.29
CA GLY A 185 8.63 23.79 13.48
C GLY A 185 8.84 22.48 14.28
N GLY A 186 8.30 21.35 13.83
CA GLY A 186 8.59 20.03 14.42
C GLY A 186 7.84 19.71 15.71
N VAL A 187 6.80 20.49 16.03
CA VAL A 187 5.93 20.27 17.19
C VAL A 187 5.03 19.07 16.91
N LEU A 188 5.12 18.03 17.76
CA LEU A 188 4.26 16.86 17.70
C LEU A 188 2.91 17.19 18.33
N CYS A 189 1.84 16.92 17.59
CA CYS A 189 0.47 17.12 18.02
C CYS A 189 -0.32 15.81 17.97
N CYS A 190 -1.24 15.65 18.91
CA CYS A 190 -2.18 14.55 19.08
C CYS A 190 -3.59 15.11 18.89
N ARG A 191 -4.26 14.74 17.80
CA ARG A 191 -5.66 15.13 17.51
C ARG A 191 -6.60 13.98 17.85
N SER A 192 -7.45 14.18 18.83
CA SER A 192 -8.60 13.33 19.15
C SER A 192 -9.88 13.93 18.52
N PRO A 193 -11.05 13.24 18.63
CA PRO A 193 -12.33 13.82 18.21
C PRO A 193 -12.76 15.03 19.04
N SER A 194 -12.34 15.12 20.30
CA SER A 194 -12.71 16.19 21.23
C SER A 194 -11.73 17.36 21.24
N GLU A 195 -10.45 17.11 20.92
CA GLU A 195 -9.42 18.13 21.06
C GLU A 195 -8.19 17.87 20.19
N THR A 196 -7.30 18.85 20.15
CA THR A 196 -5.95 18.67 19.62
C THR A 196 -4.97 19.22 20.64
N THR A 197 -4.21 18.32 21.25
CA THR A 197 -3.12 18.68 22.16
C THR A 197 -1.81 18.70 21.38
N CYS A 198 -0.98 19.70 21.62
CA CYS A 198 0.35 19.78 21.06
C CYS A 198 1.32 19.93 22.24
N ASP A 199 2.48 19.30 22.13
CA ASP A 199 3.47 19.36 23.21
C ASP A 199 4.05 20.79 23.27
N ASP A 200 3.63 21.57 24.27
CA ASP A 200 4.02 22.99 24.46
C ASP A 200 5.38 23.16 25.14
N GLN A 201 6.07 22.07 25.45
CA GLN A 201 7.41 22.11 26.00
C GLN A 201 8.33 21.17 25.26
N THR A 202 9.12 21.74 24.36
CA THR A 202 10.57 21.75 24.49
C THR A 202 11.11 22.64 23.40
N SER A 203 11.99 23.58 23.75
CA SER A 203 12.98 24.11 22.83
C SER A 203 13.82 22.92 22.32
N ARG A 204 13.31 22.22 21.30
CA ARG A 204 13.97 21.10 20.62
C ARG A 204 14.88 21.67 19.55
N ASP A 205 15.81 22.50 19.99
CA ASP A 205 16.93 22.88 19.14
C ASP A 205 17.75 21.61 18.85
N GLU A 206 17.92 21.34 17.56
CA GLU A 206 18.80 20.33 16.97
C GLU A 206 18.41 18.85 17.11
N CYS A 207 17.23 18.47 16.59
CA CYS A 207 17.02 17.09 16.13
C CYS A 207 16.99 17.02 14.61
N SER A 208 17.92 16.25 14.01
CA SER A 208 17.99 16.11 12.56
C SER A 208 16.92 15.17 12.01
N TYR A 209 16.48 14.18 12.79
CA TYR A 209 15.50 13.19 12.34
C TYR A 209 14.87 12.43 13.53
N TYR A 210 13.54 12.34 13.56
CA TYR A 210 12.80 11.54 14.53
C TYR A 210 12.39 10.19 13.93
N PHE A 211 12.41 9.12 14.73
CA PHE A 211 11.93 7.80 14.35
C PHE A 211 11.41 7.02 15.56
N MET A 212 10.51 6.07 15.31
CA MET A 212 9.92 5.23 16.35
C MET A 212 10.65 3.89 16.46
N LYS A 213 11.01 3.48 17.68
CA LYS A 213 11.47 2.10 17.96
C LYS A 213 10.28 1.15 18.18
N PRO A 214 10.50 -0.17 18.07
CA PRO A 214 9.52 -1.16 18.52
C PRO A 214 9.10 -0.86 19.97
N GLY A 215 7.79 -0.81 20.22
CA GLY A 215 7.24 -0.42 21.53
C GLY A 215 6.68 0.99 21.61
N GLY A 216 6.78 1.79 20.54
CA GLY A 216 6.18 3.14 20.51
C GLY A 216 7.07 4.22 21.12
N VAL A 217 8.36 3.92 21.33
CA VAL A 217 9.33 4.85 21.89
C VAL A 217 9.83 5.81 20.80
N LEU A 218 9.65 7.12 21.02
CA LEU A 218 10.14 8.17 20.14
C LEU A 218 11.65 8.37 20.34
N CYS A 219 12.40 8.29 19.24
CA CYS A 219 13.84 8.49 19.22
C CYS A 219 14.21 9.66 18.30
N CYS A 220 15.16 10.47 18.76
CA CYS A 220 15.81 11.50 17.99
C CYS A 220 17.20 11.02 17.55
N ARG A 221 17.49 11.15 16.25
CA ARG A 221 18.81 10.96 15.67
C ARG A 221 19.48 12.32 15.47
N ARG A 222 20.64 12.49 16.11
CA ARG A 222 21.57 13.61 15.96
C ARG A 222 22.86 13.11 15.30
N PRO A 223 23.71 13.99 14.75
CA PRO A 223 25.05 13.61 14.29
C PRO A 223 25.88 12.93 15.39
N THR A 224 25.63 13.28 16.65
CA THR A 224 26.32 12.77 17.84
C THR A 224 25.75 11.46 18.39
N GLY A 225 24.61 10.96 17.87
CA GLY A 225 24.02 9.71 18.34
C GLY A 225 22.49 9.70 18.34
N VAL A 226 21.91 8.67 18.97
CA VAL A 226 20.46 8.50 19.09
C VAL A 226 20.06 8.61 20.56
N THR A 227 19.10 9.46 20.88
CA THR A 227 18.45 9.53 22.19
C THR A 227 16.98 9.16 22.07
N CYS A 228 16.44 8.40 23.00
CA CYS A 228 15.04 8.00 23.00
C CYS A 228 14.38 8.43 24.31
N GLU A 229 13.14 8.90 24.24
CA GLU A 229 12.33 9.19 25.43
C GLU A 229 12.06 7.88 26.17
N GLN A 230 12.25 7.88 27.50
CA GLN A 230 12.04 6.69 28.33
C GLN A 230 10.55 6.50 28.64
#